data_AF-A0AAF0UJE0-F1
#
_entry.id   AF-A0AAF0UJE0-F1
#
_cell.length_a   1.000
_cell.length_b   1.000
_cell.length_c   1.000
_cell.angle_alpha   90.00
_cell.angle_beta   90.00
_cell.angle_gamma   90.00
#
_symmetry.space_group_name_H-M   'P 1'
#
loop_
_entity.id
_entity.type
_entity.pdbx_description
1 polymer ?
#
loop_
_entity_poly.entity_id
_entity_poly.type
_entity_poly.pdbx_seq_one_letter_code
_entity_poly.pdbx_strand_id
1 'polypeptide(L)'
;MDRLVKPDLDELKLCFINGQKCSATFKLTNLMHTMSVAVGLSTTNPSLFSFSHPFTIIPPLSTASFTLFLTNSCDQPPVCTPLDIVIVKSSMLPTGKASQDDLRRLFSRSGRHIFKDAKIPISLVGSQVVEFLVSSKNLLDVSLLLPKALSLCDGCQLDSLLKSAAKNGNSHYISALIEAGADINRRDLEGDSVMSLAVKYGNLDCVQVLIEFGYTIDNSADRFLHYAAATDRVDLMEILCLGYADMDLNSIDSQGRTPLHIAAIHGHVEVIQFLVSVGSDTDMLDTQGWTPLHFAAHQGHVEAVGVLLNHSNFAKYVVTKQGKTAYELAIDKGHSKLYDVLQLGDTLHRAARKGDVADIKKCIAEGANVNGKDQNGWTPLHRAAFKGRVEVVKVLVNNRAKLDIVDYVGYTPLHLAIEAGQKDVAMYLIAQGAKANLKSFKAKEVVSCDFGHLHTYNFV
;
A
#
# COMPACT_ATOMS: atom_id res chain seq x y z
N MET A 1 -55.05 25.94 -17.45
CA MET A 1 -54.62 26.54 -16.17
C MET A 1 -53.96 25.40 -15.43
N ASP A 2 -52.69 25.19 -15.68
CA ASP A 2 -52.13 23.86 -15.44
C ASP A 2 -51.60 23.72 -14.02
N ARG A 3 -51.48 24.84 -13.28
CA ARG A 3 -51.15 24.91 -11.85
C ARG A 3 -51.79 26.15 -11.22
N LEU A 4 -52.37 26.01 -10.03
CA LEU A 4 -52.90 27.14 -9.24
C LEU A 4 -51.79 27.80 -8.40
N VAL A 5 -50.80 27.03 -7.96
CA VAL A 5 -49.62 27.52 -7.23
C VAL A 5 -48.31 27.14 -7.90
N LYS A 6 -47.29 27.99 -7.71
CA LYS A 6 -45.91 27.76 -8.17
C LYS A 6 -44.93 27.74 -7.00
N PRO A 7 -44.10 26.69 -6.84
CA PRO A 7 -43.00 26.70 -5.87
C PRO A 7 -41.86 27.62 -6.33
N ASP A 8 -41.12 28.15 -5.37
CA ASP A 8 -39.91 28.94 -5.60
C ASP A 8 -38.67 28.09 -5.93
N LEU A 9 -38.75 26.77 -5.72
CA LEU A 9 -37.67 25.82 -5.93
C LEU A 9 -38.16 24.53 -6.59
N ASP A 10 -37.29 23.93 -7.39
CA ASP A 10 -37.54 22.67 -8.08
C ASP A 10 -37.22 21.45 -7.19
N GLU A 11 -36.31 21.61 -6.21
CA GLU A 11 -35.88 20.57 -5.28
C GLU A 11 -35.64 21.15 -3.87
N LEU A 12 -36.11 20.44 -2.85
CA LEU A 12 -35.97 20.82 -1.45
C LEU A 12 -34.74 20.14 -0.84
N LYS A 13 -33.68 20.93 -0.61
CA LYS A 13 -32.46 20.47 0.05
C LYS A 13 -32.60 20.58 1.57
N LEU A 14 -32.47 19.46 2.26
CA LEU A 14 -32.58 19.39 3.71
C LEU A 14 -31.21 19.04 4.30
N CYS A 15 -30.57 20.00 4.96
CA CYS A 15 -29.27 19.83 5.59
C CYS A 15 -29.40 18.87 6.78
N PHE A 16 -28.70 17.74 6.72
CA PHE A 16 -28.74 16.73 7.78
C PHE A 16 -27.62 16.99 8.80
N ILE A 17 -28.00 17.02 10.08
CA ILE A 17 -27.09 17.16 11.21
C ILE A 17 -27.48 16.15 12.29
N ASN A 18 -26.54 15.30 12.69
CA ASN A 18 -26.68 14.24 13.67
C ASN A 18 -27.26 14.79 14.98
N GLY A 19 -28.29 14.10 15.49
CA GLY A 19 -28.94 14.46 16.75
C GLY A 19 -29.73 15.77 16.72
N GLN A 20 -29.82 16.47 15.59
CA GLN A 20 -30.57 17.74 15.48
C GLN A 20 -31.83 17.60 14.63
N LYS A 21 -32.82 18.46 14.93
CA LYS A 21 -34.03 18.57 14.12
C LYS A 21 -33.72 19.33 12.83
N CYS A 22 -33.58 18.58 11.75
CA CYS A 22 -33.28 19.12 10.44
C CYS A 22 -34.55 19.71 9.81
N SER A 23 -34.44 20.89 9.20
CA SER A 23 -35.58 21.54 8.55
C SER A 23 -35.18 22.28 7.28
N ALA A 24 -36.13 22.42 6.36
CA ALA A 24 -35.96 23.17 5.11
C ALA A 24 -37.20 24.00 4.82
N THR A 25 -37.01 25.23 4.34
CA THR A 25 -38.09 26.16 4.03
C THR A 25 -38.22 26.41 2.54
N PHE A 26 -39.45 26.47 2.05
CA PHE A 26 -39.77 26.80 0.66
C PHE A 26 -41.01 27.68 0.59
N LYS A 27 -41.27 28.31 -0.56
CA LYS A 27 -42.40 29.21 -0.75
C LYS A 27 -43.29 28.75 -1.89
N LEU A 28 -44.60 28.95 -1.73
CA LEU A 28 -45.58 28.74 -2.79
C LEU A 28 -46.26 30.07 -3.11
N THR A 29 -46.34 30.39 -4.39
CA THR A 29 -46.97 31.62 -4.90
C THR A 29 -48.28 31.27 -5.58
N ASN A 30 -49.36 31.95 -5.21
CA ASN A 30 -50.66 31.84 -5.87
C ASN A 30 -50.62 32.60 -7.21
N LEU A 31 -50.94 31.89 -8.30
CA LEU A 31 -50.95 32.45 -9.66
C LEU A 31 -52.29 33.09 -10.03
N MET A 32 -53.33 32.94 -9.19
CA MET A 32 -54.65 33.49 -9.44
C MET A 32 -54.70 34.98 -9.09
N HIS A 33 -55.22 35.79 -10.02
CA HIS A 33 -55.36 37.24 -9.86
C HIS A 33 -56.53 37.65 -8.96
N THR A 34 -57.59 36.84 -8.91
CA THR A 34 -58.88 37.24 -8.31
C THR A 34 -59.35 36.34 -7.17
N MET A 35 -58.70 35.21 -6.93
CA MET A 35 -59.16 34.19 -5.98
C MET A 35 -58.04 33.69 -5.06
N SER A 36 -58.39 33.45 -3.80
CA SER A 36 -57.51 32.73 -2.87
C SER A 36 -57.48 31.25 -3.22
N VAL A 37 -56.34 30.61 -2.96
CA VAL A 37 -56.14 29.17 -3.20
C VAL A 37 -55.87 28.46 -1.88
N ALA A 38 -56.64 27.41 -1.61
CA ALA A 38 -56.34 26.46 -0.55
C ALA A 38 -55.16 25.58 -0.98
N VAL A 39 -54.20 25.39 -0.09
CA VAL A 39 -53.04 24.51 -0.32
C VAL A 39 -53.00 23.45 0.78
N GLY A 40 -52.74 22.20 0.38
CA GLY A 40 -52.49 21.05 1.24
C GLY A 40 -51.18 20.36 0.88
N LEU A 41 -50.34 20.11 1.87
CA LEU A 41 -49.04 19.47 1.73
C LEU A 41 -49.07 18.03 2.26
N SER A 42 -48.42 17.12 1.53
CA SER A 42 -48.22 15.73 1.95
C SER A 42 -46.87 15.21 1.45
N THR A 43 -46.28 14.24 2.14
CA THR A 43 -45.03 13.58 1.72
C THR A 43 -45.29 12.13 1.34
N THR A 44 -44.37 11.53 0.57
CA THR A 44 -44.36 10.08 0.30
C THR A 44 -44.15 9.25 1.56
N ASN A 45 -43.36 9.78 2.50
CA ASN A 45 -43.07 9.12 3.78
C ASN A 45 -43.47 10.01 4.97
N PRO A 46 -44.73 9.96 5.41
CA PRO A 46 -45.27 10.84 6.45
C PRO A 46 -44.77 10.49 7.86
N SER A 47 -44.14 9.33 8.06
CA SER A 47 -43.51 8.98 9.35
C SER A 47 -42.20 9.73 9.57
N LEU A 48 -41.47 10.04 8.50
CA LEU A 48 -40.16 10.70 8.54
C LEU A 48 -40.25 12.23 8.45
N PHE A 49 -41.26 12.75 7.75
CA PHE A 49 -41.35 14.16 7.43
C PHE A 49 -42.66 14.78 7.90
N SER A 50 -42.57 15.95 8.54
CA SER A 50 -43.74 16.74 8.98
C SER A 50 -43.64 18.21 8.56
N PHE A 51 -44.76 18.92 8.51
CA PHE A 51 -44.81 20.34 8.15
C PHE A 51 -45.24 21.19 9.34
N SER A 52 -44.77 22.44 9.42
CA SER A 52 -45.26 23.41 10.43
C SER A 52 -46.77 23.62 10.32
N HIS A 53 -47.23 23.88 9.09
CA HIS A 53 -48.63 24.04 8.76
C HIS A 53 -48.95 23.26 7.48
N PRO A 54 -49.61 22.09 7.56
CA PRO A 54 -49.88 21.26 6.39
C PRO A 54 -50.98 21.84 5.48
N PHE A 55 -51.80 22.76 5.99
CA PHE A 55 -52.89 23.40 5.26
C PHE A 55 -52.86 24.92 5.45
N THR A 56 -53.02 25.68 4.37
CA THR A 56 -53.02 27.16 4.39
C THR A 56 -53.82 27.71 3.21
N ILE A 57 -54.29 28.95 3.34
CA ILE A 57 -54.92 29.71 2.25
C ILE A 57 -53.92 30.77 1.79
N ILE A 58 -53.64 30.82 0.49
CA ILE A 58 -52.76 31.82 -0.11
C ILE A 58 -53.64 32.84 -0.85
N PRO A 59 -53.67 34.12 -0.42
CA PRO A 59 -54.38 35.20 -1.12
C PRO A 59 -53.96 35.37 -2.60
N PRO A 60 -54.77 36.06 -3.43
CA PRO A 60 -54.43 36.32 -4.83
C PRO A 60 -53.06 37.00 -4.97
N LEU A 61 -52.24 36.53 -5.91
CA LEU A 61 -50.90 37.06 -6.22
C LEU A 61 -49.95 37.19 -5.02
N SER A 62 -50.18 36.39 -3.98
CA SER A 62 -49.36 36.40 -2.77
C SER A 62 -48.58 35.09 -2.60
N THR A 63 -47.62 35.12 -1.68
CA THR A 63 -46.70 34.02 -1.42
C THR A 63 -46.77 33.62 0.06
N ALA A 64 -46.77 32.31 0.33
CA ALA A 64 -46.70 31.75 1.68
C ALA A 64 -45.47 30.86 1.84
N SER A 65 -44.83 30.92 3.01
CA SER A 65 -43.67 30.11 3.37
C SER A 65 -44.08 28.86 4.14
N PHE A 66 -43.46 27.73 3.81
CA PHE A 66 -43.68 26.43 4.44
C PHE A 66 -42.34 25.86 4.93
N THR A 67 -42.38 25.15 6.04
CA THR A 67 -41.20 24.47 6.62
C THR A 67 -41.47 22.98 6.71
N LEU A 68 -40.59 22.18 6.11
CA LEU A 68 -40.52 20.74 6.29
C LEU A 68 -39.54 20.41 7.40
N PHE A 69 -39.90 19.49 8.30
CA PHE A 69 -39.07 18.99 9.38
C PHE A 69 -38.87 17.50 9.25
N LEU A 70 -37.68 17.03 9.64
CA LEU A 70 -37.48 15.63 10.00
C LEU A 70 -38.09 15.38 11.38
N THR A 71 -39.01 14.42 11.48
CA THR A 71 -39.83 14.18 12.69
C THR A 71 -39.01 13.75 13.91
N ASN A 72 -38.03 12.87 13.69
CA ASN A 72 -37.16 12.35 14.73
C ASN A 72 -35.73 12.83 14.51
N SER A 73 -35.06 13.24 15.60
CA SER A 73 -33.60 13.32 15.62
C SER A 73 -33.04 11.91 15.47
N CYS A 74 -32.20 11.70 14.47
CA CYS A 74 -31.58 10.41 14.22
C CYS A 74 -30.07 10.62 14.07
N ASP A 75 -29.30 9.61 14.46
CA ASP A 75 -27.86 9.58 14.24
C ASP A 75 -27.50 9.12 12.82
N GLN A 76 -28.48 8.58 12.08
CA GLN A 76 -28.32 8.13 10.70
C GLN A 76 -29.28 8.86 9.75
N PRO A 77 -28.80 9.30 8.58
CA PRO A 77 -29.64 9.96 7.60
C PRO A 77 -30.62 8.94 6.98
N PRO A 78 -31.93 9.25 6.90
CA PRO A 78 -32.90 8.36 6.28
C PRO A 78 -32.84 8.51 4.75
N VAL A 79 -31.76 8.01 4.15
CA VAL A 79 -31.57 8.04 2.70
C VAL A 79 -32.43 6.94 2.06
N CYS A 80 -33.20 7.29 1.02
CA CYS A 80 -34.09 6.36 0.33
C CYS A 80 -33.94 6.46 -1.20
N THR A 81 -34.10 5.33 -1.87
CA THR A 81 -34.19 5.24 -3.34
C THR A 81 -35.50 4.53 -3.71
N PRO A 82 -36.41 5.18 -4.49
CA PRO A 82 -36.34 6.53 -5.05
C PRO A 82 -36.47 7.65 -3.98
N LEU A 83 -36.07 8.87 -4.34
CA LEU A 83 -36.11 10.04 -3.45
C LEU A 83 -37.55 10.35 -2.98
N ASP A 84 -37.67 10.79 -1.73
CA ASP A 84 -38.93 11.26 -1.16
C ASP A 84 -39.39 12.56 -1.81
N ILE A 85 -40.71 12.80 -1.86
CA ILE A 85 -41.29 13.93 -2.58
C ILE A 85 -42.36 14.62 -1.72
N VAL A 86 -42.32 15.96 -1.68
CA VAL A 86 -43.43 16.79 -1.24
C VAL A 86 -44.45 16.92 -2.37
N ILE A 87 -45.67 16.47 -2.11
CA ILE A 87 -46.81 16.60 -2.99
C ILE A 87 -47.63 17.80 -2.55
N VAL A 88 -47.72 18.81 -3.43
CA VAL A 88 -48.54 20.01 -3.24
C VAL A 88 -49.88 19.80 -3.94
N LYS A 89 -50.96 19.82 -3.16
CA LYS A 89 -52.34 19.84 -3.66
C LYS A 89 -52.94 21.22 -3.45
N SER A 90 -53.74 21.67 -4.40
CA SER A 90 -54.38 22.98 -4.35
C SER A 90 -55.86 22.89 -4.73
N SER A 91 -56.65 23.86 -4.28
CA SER A 91 -58.07 23.98 -4.63
C SER A 91 -58.48 25.44 -4.64
N MET A 92 -59.35 25.82 -5.57
CA MET A 92 -59.89 27.18 -5.62
C MET A 92 -60.83 27.44 -4.44
N LEU A 93 -60.70 28.61 -3.80
CA LEU A 93 -61.55 29.05 -2.68
C LEU A 93 -62.29 30.35 -3.05
N PRO A 94 -63.54 30.26 -3.56
CA PRO A 94 -64.30 31.45 -4.01
C PRO A 94 -64.61 32.44 -2.89
N THR A 95 -64.81 31.96 -1.67
CA THR A 95 -65.17 32.78 -0.51
C THR A 95 -63.96 33.37 0.21
N GLY A 96 -62.74 32.94 -0.14
CA GLY A 96 -61.48 33.37 0.49
C GLY A 96 -61.31 33.00 1.97
N LYS A 97 -62.31 32.35 2.60
CA LYS A 97 -62.35 32.01 4.03
C LYS A 97 -62.68 30.53 4.20
N ALA A 98 -61.84 29.81 4.94
CA ALA A 98 -62.07 28.44 5.39
C ALA A 98 -61.34 28.21 6.72
N SER A 99 -61.93 27.45 7.64
CA SER A 99 -61.24 27.05 8.87
C SER A 99 -60.23 25.94 8.59
N GLN A 100 -59.32 25.67 9.54
CA GLN A 100 -58.35 24.57 9.41
C GLN A 100 -59.04 23.21 9.28
N ASP A 101 -60.18 23.00 9.94
CA ASP A 101 -60.95 21.75 9.83
C ASP A 101 -61.66 21.62 8.48
N ASP A 102 -62.11 22.74 7.89
CA ASP A 102 -62.65 22.76 6.53
C ASP A 102 -61.58 22.37 5.50
N LEU A 103 -60.36 22.90 5.66
CA LEU A 103 -59.22 22.56 4.79
C LEU A 103 -58.81 21.09 4.95
N ARG A 104 -58.76 20.57 6.18
CA ARG A 104 -58.50 19.14 6.45
C ARG A 104 -59.53 18.25 5.77
N ARG A 105 -60.82 18.57 5.91
CA ARG A 105 -61.90 17.82 5.25
C ARG A 105 -61.78 17.91 3.73
N LEU A 106 -61.48 19.09 3.20
CA LEU A 106 -61.27 19.32 1.77
C LEU A 106 -60.17 18.39 1.23
N PHE A 107 -59.00 18.33 1.86
CA PHE A 107 -57.87 17.53 1.38
C PHE A 107 -57.88 16.05 1.80
N SER A 108 -58.82 15.63 2.65
CA SER A 108 -58.94 14.25 3.12
C SER A 108 -59.31 13.24 2.01
N ARG A 109 -60.01 13.69 0.96
CA ARG A 109 -60.39 12.90 -0.21
C ARG A 109 -60.25 13.73 -1.47
N SER A 110 -59.72 13.14 -2.54
CA SER A 110 -59.58 13.83 -3.83
C SER A 110 -60.96 14.10 -4.43
N GLY A 111 -61.42 15.36 -4.39
CA GLY A 111 -62.65 15.83 -5.04
C GLY A 111 -62.38 16.47 -6.41
N ARG A 112 -63.44 16.79 -7.15
CA ARG A 112 -63.37 17.40 -8.50
C ARG A 112 -62.62 18.75 -8.55
N HIS A 113 -62.49 19.43 -7.43
CA HIS A 113 -61.87 20.76 -7.34
C HIS A 113 -60.43 20.74 -6.78
N ILE A 114 -59.87 19.54 -6.52
CA ILE A 114 -58.52 19.40 -5.95
C ILE A 114 -57.55 19.04 -7.06
N PHE A 115 -56.58 19.91 -7.27
CA PHE A 115 -55.54 19.80 -8.28
C PHE A 115 -54.22 19.42 -7.63
N LYS A 116 -53.36 18.73 -8.38
CA LYS A 116 -52.00 18.37 -7.96
C LYS A 116 -51.03 19.25 -8.73
N ASP A 117 -50.54 20.30 -8.09
CA ASP A 117 -49.80 21.36 -8.78
C ASP A 117 -48.29 21.08 -8.86
N ALA A 118 -47.67 20.61 -7.76
CA ALA A 118 -46.24 20.41 -7.70
C ALA A 118 -45.85 19.10 -7.00
N LYS A 119 -44.75 18.52 -7.48
CA LYS A 119 -43.99 17.43 -6.85
C LYS A 119 -42.60 17.99 -6.65
N ILE A 120 -42.19 18.20 -5.40
CA ILE A 120 -40.88 18.76 -5.05
C ILE A 120 -40.07 17.63 -4.42
N PRO A 121 -39.02 17.09 -5.08
CA PRO A 121 -38.15 16.09 -4.49
C PRO A 121 -37.46 16.62 -3.22
N ILE A 122 -37.22 15.73 -2.27
CA ILE A 122 -36.50 15.99 -1.03
C ILE A 122 -35.13 15.33 -1.17
N SER A 123 -34.08 16.12 -1.01
CA SER A 123 -32.70 15.64 -1.02
C SER A 123 -32.00 15.98 0.29
N LEU A 124 -31.49 14.94 0.95
CA LEU A 124 -30.65 15.09 2.13
C LEU A 124 -29.25 15.51 1.69
N VAL A 125 -28.74 16.58 2.28
CA VAL A 125 -27.46 17.18 1.91
C VAL A 125 -26.59 17.44 3.14
N GLY A 126 -25.28 17.52 2.93
CA GLY A 126 -24.29 17.79 3.97
C GLY A 126 -23.29 16.65 4.17
N SER A 127 -22.19 16.97 4.84
CA SER A 127 -21.04 16.08 5.00
C SER A 127 -21.39 14.76 5.66
N GLN A 128 -22.26 14.77 6.67
CA GLN A 128 -22.65 13.56 7.41
C GLN A 128 -23.48 12.59 6.56
N VAL A 129 -24.22 13.09 5.56
CA VAL A 129 -24.89 12.22 4.59
C VAL A 129 -23.86 11.49 3.76
N VAL A 130 -22.83 12.21 3.29
CA VAL A 130 -21.75 11.63 2.50
C VAL A 130 -20.92 10.66 3.34
N GLU A 131 -20.62 10.99 4.59
CA GLU A 131 -19.89 10.12 5.52
C GLU A 131 -20.65 8.81 5.77
N PHE A 132 -21.97 8.88 5.92
CA PHE A 132 -22.82 7.68 6.00
C PHE A 132 -22.77 6.87 4.71
N LEU A 133 -22.87 7.51 3.54
CA LEU A 133 -22.79 6.84 2.24
C LEU A 133 -21.44 6.14 2.04
N VAL A 134 -20.33 6.82 2.35
CA VAL A 134 -18.97 6.28 2.31
C VAL A 134 -18.80 5.14 3.32
N SER A 135 -19.39 5.24 4.51
CA SER A 135 -19.29 4.16 5.52
C SER A 135 -20.20 2.97 5.22
N SER A 136 -21.23 3.17 4.40
CA SER A 136 -22.19 2.13 4.05
C SER A 136 -21.61 1.19 2.99
N LYS A 137 -21.68 -0.13 3.24
CA LYS A 137 -21.29 -1.15 2.25
C LYS A 137 -22.30 -1.31 1.10
N ASN A 138 -23.42 -0.59 1.17
CA ASN A 138 -24.46 -0.68 0.16
C ASN A 138 -24.10 0.24 -1.00
N LEU A 139 -24.01 -0.35 -2.19
CA LEU A 139 -23.98 0.36 -3.48
C LEU A 139 -25.35 1.02 -3.72
N LEU A 140 -25.68 2.02 -2.91
CA LEU A 140 -26.72 2.97 -3.28
C LEU A 140 -26.29 3.69 -4.54
N ASP A 141 -27.23 4.11 -5.37
CA ASP A 141 -26.95 4.73 -6.67
C ASP A 141 -26.18 6.04 -6.48
N VAL A 142 -24.84 5.92 -6.45
CA VAL A 142 -23.87 6.97 -6.14
C VAL A 142 -24.07 8.13 -7.11
N SER A 143 -24.44 7.81 -8.35
CA SER A 143 -24.66 8.79 -9.43
C SER A 143 -25.75 9.81 -9.12
N LEU A 144 -26.81 9.42 -8.39
CA LEU A 144 -27.96 10.29 -8.11
C LEU A 144 -27.84 11.01 -6.77
N LEU A 145 -27.37 10.31 -5.73
CA LEU A 145 -27.39 10.80 -4.36
C LEU A 145 -26.16 11.65 -4.01
N LEU A 146 -24.98 11.25 -4.50
CA LEU A 146 -23.72 11.86 -4.10
C LEU A 146 -23.57 13.30 -4.58
N PRO A 147 -23.83 13.66 -5.86
CA PRO A 147 -23.71 15.05 -6.31
C PRO A 147 -24.63 16.00 -5.55
N LYS A 148 -25.81 15.51 -5.17
CA LYS A 148 -26.77 16.29 -4.38
C LYS A 148 -26.28 16.48 -2.95
N ALA A 149 -25.80 15.40 -2.33
CA ALA A 149 -25.28 15.44 -0.96
C ALA A 149 -24.09 16.39 -0.81
N LEU A 150 -23.21 16.44 -1.82
CA LEU A 150 -22.02 17.29 -1.87
C LEU A 150 -22.33 18.79 -2.09
N SER A 151 -23.52 19.13 -2.57
CA SER A 151 -23.82 20.50 -3.03
C SER A 151 -23.77 21.60 -1.97
N LEU A 152 -23.73 21.25 -0.68
CA LEU A 152 -23.57 22.20 0.44
C LEU A 152 -22.29 21.96 1.26
N CYS A 153 -21.39 21.09 0.81
CA CYS A 153 -20.14 20.83 1.52
C CYS A 153 -19.13 21.94 1.25
N ASP A 154 -18.41 22.35 2.30
CA ASP A 154 -17.24 23.21 2.16
C ASP A 154 -15.99 22.40 1.80
N GLY A 155 -14.92 23.07 1.34
CA GLY A 155 -13.69 22.38 0.94
C GLY A 155 -13.08 21.53 2.06
N CYS A 156 -13.07 22.02 3.30
CA CYS A 156 -12.55 21.27 4.44
C CYS A 156 -13.33 19.96 4.71
N GLN A 157 -14.65 19.99 4.55
CA GLN A 157 -15.50 18.81 4.65
C GLN A 157 -15.22 17.83 3.51
N LEU A 158 -15.07 18.32 2.28
CA LEU A 158 -14.72 17.49 1.12
C LEU A 158 -13.38 16.77 1.35
N ASP A 159 -12.37 17.46 1.88
CA ASP A 159 -11.05 16.85 2.15
C ASP A 159 -11.14 15.78 3.24
N SER A 160 -11.93 16.01 4.30
CA SER A 160 -12.17 15.02 5.35
C SER A 160 -12.91 13.79 4.81
N LEU A 161 -13.88 13.99 3.92
CA LEU A 161 -14.64 12.91 3.28
C LEU A 161 -13.75 12.11 2.32
N LEU A 162 -12.87 12.80 1.58
CA LEU A 162 -11.90 12.19 0.68
C LEU A 162 -10.98 11.24 1.43
N LYS A 163 -10.47 11.68 2.60
CA LYS A 163 -9.68 10.83 3.50
C LYS A 163 -10.44 9.63 4.03
N SER A 164 -11.70 9.82 4.43
CA SER A 164 -12.56 8.72 4.89
C SER A 164 -12.80 7.69 3.79
N ALA A 165 -13.05 8.14 2.56
CA ALA A 165 -13.22 7.27 1.39
C ALA A 165 -11.96 6.44 1.10
N ALA A 166 -10.78 7.07 1.13
CA ALA A 166 -9.49 6.39 0.95
C ALA A 166 -9.19 5.37 2.05
N LYS A 167 -9.53 5.66 3.31
CA LYS A 167 -9.38 4.73 4.44
C LYS A 167 -10.29 3.50 4.30
N ASN A 168 -11.52 3.71 3.84
CA ASN A 168 -12.51 2.64 3.70
C ASN A 168 -12.40 1.85 2.39
N GLY A 169 -11.50 2.23 1.48
CA GLY A 169 -11.28 1.53 0.21
C GLY A 169 -12.30 1.85 -0.88
N ASN A 170 -12.98 3.00 -0.77
CA ASN A 170 -14.09 3.36 -1.63
C ASN A 170 -13.65 4.25 -2.81
N SER A 171 -12.98 3.65 -3.79
CA SER A 171 -12.39 4.34 -4.95
C SER A 171 -13.39 5.16 -5.78
N HIS A 172 -14.64 4.69 -5.91
CA HIS A 172 -15.71 5.40 -6.62
C HIS A 172 -16.04 6.77 -6.00
N TYR A 173 -15.98 6.89 -4.68
CA TYR A 173 -16.25 8.14 -3.99
C TYR A 173 -15.09 9.14 -4.11
N ILE A 174 -13.85 8.64 -4.21
CA ILE A 174 -12.66 9.49 -4.40
C ILE A 174 -12.80 10.34 -5.66
N SER A 175 -13.17 9.72 -6.79
CA SER A 175 -13.32 10.43 -8.08
C SER A 175 -14.34 11.57 -7.96
N ALA A 176 -15.52 11.26 -7.43
CA ALA A 176 -16.60 12.24 -7.28
C ALA A 176 -16.29 13.37 -6.28
N LEU A 177 -15.52 13.07 -5.23
CA LEU A 177 -15.09 14.07 -4.24
C LEU A 177 -14.06 15.03 -4.85
N ILE A 178 -13.12 14.53 -5.64
CA ILE A 178 -12.14 15.35 -6.35
C ILE A 178 -12.84 16.22 -7.39
N GLU A 179 -13.77 15.67 -8.17
CA GLU A 179 -14.59 16.44 -9.13
C GLU A 179 -15.45 17.52 -8.46
N ALA A 180 -15.87 17.29 -7.21
CA ALA A 180 -16.59 18.28 -6.40
C ALA A 180 -15.68 19.37 -5.80
N GLY A 181 -14.36 19.28 -5.99
CA GLY A 181 -13.38 20.28 -5.56
C GLY A 181 -12.61 19.95 -4.28
N ALA A 182 -12.58 18.67 -3.86
CA ALA A 182 -11.67 18.24 -2.78
C ALA A 182 -10.20 18.40 -3.20
N ASP A 183 -9.35 18.87 -2.29
CA ASP A 183 -7.92 18.99 -2.52
C ASP A 183 -7.22 17.65 -2.28
N ILE A 184 -6.76 17.04 -3.36
CA ILE A 184 -6.08 15.74 -3.36
C ILE A 184 -4.74 15.77 -2.61
N ASN A 185 -4.07 16.92 -2.51
CA ASN A 185 -2.73 17.06 -1.93
C ASN A 185 -2.74 17.58 -0.49
N ARG A 186 -3.93 17.84 0.07
CA ARG A 186 -4.04 18.39 1.42
C ARG A 186 -3.62 17.37 2.49
N ARG A 187 -2.81 17.84 3.44
CA ARG A 187 -2.38 17.09 4.64
C ARG A 187 -3.16 17.51 5.89
N ASP A 188 -3.31 16.62 6.84
CA ASP A 188 -3.83 16.94 8.18
C ASP A 188 -2.71 17.39 9.14
N LEU A 189 -3.06 17.56 10.40
CA LEU A 189 -2.16 17.96 11.48
C LEU A 189 -1.12 16.88 11.78
N GLU A 190 -1.43 15.61 11.50
CA GLU A 190 -0.50 14.48 11.60
C GLU A 190 0.44 14.37 10.38
N GLY A 191 0.17 15.10 9.30
CA GLY A 191 0.92 15.08 8.05
C GLY A 191 0.43 14.02 7.05
N ASP A 192 -0.65 13.31 7.37
CA ASP A 192 -1.26 12.28 6.53
C ASP A 192 -2.01 12.92 5.36
N SER A 193 -1.73 12.42 4.15
CA SER A 193 -2.44 12.75 2.93
C SER A 193 -3.49 11.68 2.62
N VAL A 194 -4.40 11.95 1.68
CA VAL A 194 -5.35 10.93 1.20
C VAL A 194 -4.61 9.68 0.68
N MET A 195 -3.47 9.89 0.02
CA MET A 195 -2.62 8.83 -0.51
C MET A 195 -1.94 8.04 0.62
N SER A 196 -1.41 8.70 1.66
CA SER A 196 -0.79 7.99 2.79
C SER A 196 -1.78 7.06 3.49
N LEU A 197 -3.04 7.49 3.63
CA LEU A 197 -4.11 6.65 4.17
C LEU A 197 -4.42 5.47 3.25
N ALA A 198 -4.58 5.69 1.94
CA ALA A 198 -4.84 4.59 0.99
C ALA A 198 -3.73 3.53 1.01
N VAL A 199 -2.46 3.96 1.02
CA VAL A 199 -1.26 3.10 1.13
C VAL A 199 -1.26 2.34 2.46
N LYS A 200 -1.44 3.05 3.59
CA LYS A 200 -1.40 2.48 4.95
C LYS A 200 -2.48 1.40 5.18
N TYR A 201 -3.66 1.59 4.59
CA TYR A 201 -4.75 0.62 4.66
C TYR A 201 -4.72 -0.43 3.52
N GLY A 202 -3.77 -0.33 2.58
CA GLY A 202 -3.59 -1.30 1.50
C GLY A 202 -4.68 -1.26 0.42
N ASN A 203 -5.32 -0.12 0.22
CA ASN A 203 -6.43 0.05 -0.71
C ASN A 203 -5.92 0.39 -2.13
N LEU A 204 -5.56 -0.65 -2.90
CA LEU A 204 -4.91 -0.50 -4.22
C LEU A 204 -5.75 0.31 -5.22
N ASP A 205 -7.06 0.05 -5.31
CA ASP A 205 -7.95 0.77 -6.22
C ASP A 205 -8.00 2.27 -5.91
N CYS A 206 -7.92 2.63 -4.62
CA CYS A 206 -7.85 4.03 -4.21
C CYS A 206 -6.52 4.65 -4.62
N VAL A 207 -5.41 3.94 -4.42
CA VAL A 207 -4.07 4.40 -4.84
C VAL A 207 -4.04 4.65 -6.35
N GLN A 208 -4.56 3.72 -7.15
CA GLN A 208 -4.59 3.87 -8.60
C GLN A 208 -5.41 5.08 -9.04
N VAL A 209 -6.63 5.25 -8.51
CA VAL A 209 -7.46 6.42 -8.81
C VAL A 209 -6.75 7.72 -8.42
N LEU A 210 -6.09 7.77 -7.26
CA LEU A 210 -5.36 8.98 -6.84
C LEU A 210 -4.18 9.31 -7.78
N ILE A 211 -3.51 8.31 -8.35
CA ILE A 211 -2.47 8.50 -9.38
C ILE A 211 -3.08 9.08 -10.66
N GLU A 212 -4.20 8.50 -11.12
CA GLU A 212 -4.90 8.94 -12.34
C GLU A 212 -5.39 10.40 -12.23
N PHE A 213 -5.83 10.82 -11.05
CA PHE A 213 -6.23 12.20 -10.76
C PHE A 213 -5.05 13.15 -10.47
N GLY A 214 -3.80 12.67 -10.57
CA GLY A 214 -2.60 13.51 -10.53
C GLY A 214 -2.17 13.94 -9.12
N TYR A 215 -2.26 13.05 -8.13
CA TYR A 215 -1.65 13.29 -6.82
C TYR A 215 -0.16 13.63 -6.98
N THR A 216 0.32 14.66 -6.29
CA THR A 216 1.73 15.08 -6.35
C THR A 216 2.50 14.49 -5.18
N ILE A 217 3.55 13.72 -5.46
CA ILE A 217 4.41 13.16 -4.42
C ILE A 217 5.34 14.23 -3.88
N ASP A 218 5.36 14.35 -2.54
CA ASP A 218 6.36 15.12 -1.81
C ASP A 218 7.31 14.15 -1.10
N ASN A 219 8.48 13.90 -1.69
CA ASN A 219 9.49 12.97 -1.16
C ASN A 219 9.98 13.32 0.27
N SER A 220 9.74 14.54 0.76
CA SER A 220 10.12 14.93 2.13
C SER A 220 9.12 14.46 3.19
N ALA A 221 7.85 14.32 2.79
CA ALA A 221 6.73 13.98 3.67
C ALA A 221 6.16 12.58 3.38
N ASP A 222 6.15 12.16 2.11
CA ASP A 222 5.57 10.91 1.65
C ASP A 222 6.53 9.74 1.82
N ARG A 223 6.09 8.76 2.60
CA ARG A 223 6.85 7.55 2.96
C ARG A 223 6.19 6.30 2.43
N PHE A 224 5.58 6.41 1.25
CA PHE A 224 4.74 5.35 0.68
C PHE A 224 5.52 4.05 0.50
N LEU A 225 6.75 4.14 -0.01
CA LEU A 225 7.63 2.98 -0.17
C LEU A 225 8.05 2.40 1.19
N HIS A 226 8.28 3.20 2.23
CA HIS A 226 8.56 2.67 3.57
C HIS A 226 7.36 1.91 4.15
N TYR A 227 6.14 2.43 3.99
CA TYR A 227 4.94 1.74 4.43
C TYR A 227 4.75 0.42 3.68
N ALA A 228 4.83 0.46 2.34
CA ALA A 228 4.73 -0.74 1.51
C ALA A 228 5.80 -1.78 1.88
N ALA A 229 7.03 -1.33 2.15
CA ALA A 229 8.14 -2.16 2.61
C ALA A 229 7.98 -2.70 4.03
N ALA A 230 7.23 -2.04 4.91
CA ALA A 230 6.92 -2.57 6.24
C ALA A 230 5.81 -3.63 6.18
N THR A 231 4.85 -3.46 5.27
CA THR A 231 3.66 -4.32 5.15
C THR A 231 3.82 -5.49 4.18
N ASP A 232 5.00 -5.66 3.58
CA ASP A 232 5.29 -6.71 2.59
C ASP A 232 4.38 -6.65 1.33
N ARG A 233 4.19 -5.44 0.79
CA ARG A 233 3.27 -5.18 -0.32
C ARG A 233 4.01 -4.79 -1.59
N VAL A 234 4.55 -5.79 -2.30
CA VAL A 234 5.21 -5.62 -3.60
C VAL A 234 4.24 -5.08 -4.65
N ASP A 235 2.99 -5.56 -4.64
CA ASP A 235 1.89 -5.07 -5.49
C ASP A 235 1.67 -3.55 -5.38
N LEU A 236 1.72 -3.03 -4.15
CA LEU A 236 1.61 -1.59 -3.90
C LEU A 236 2.85 -0.83 -4.41
N MET A 237 4.04 -1.39 -4.24
CA MET A 237 5.28 -0.79 -4.76
C MET A 237 5.29 -0.76 -6.29
N GLU A 238 4.83 -1.82 -6.95
CA GLU A 238 4.71 -1.88 -8.40
C GLU A 238 3.81 -0.75 -8.93
N ILE A 239 2.61 -0.59 -8.35
CA ILE A 239 1.68 0.49 -8.75
C ILE A 239 2.31 1.87 -8.55
N LEU A 240 2.99 2.09 -7.43
CA LEU A 240 3.63 3.37 -7.12
C LEU A 240 4.80 3.66 -8.08
N CYS A 241 5.68 2.69 -8.33
CA CYS A 241 6.83 2.88 -9.22
C CYS A 241 6.41 3.03 -10.69
N LEU A 242 5.34 2.35 -11.12
CA LEU A 242 4.77 2.52 -12.46
C LEU A 242 4.03 3.85 -12.62
N GLY A 243 3.35 4.31 -11.56
CA GLY A 243 2.59 5.56 -11.55
C GLY A 243 3.47 6.81 -11.54
N TYR A 244 4.70 6.72 -11.02
CA TYR A 244 5.61 7.86 -10.88
C TYR A 244 7.03 7.52 -11.33
N ALA A 245 7.41 7.99 -12.53
CA ALA A 245 8.73 7.75 -13.11
C ALA A 245 9.88 8.32 -12.25
N ASP A 246 9.65 9.45 -11.57
CA ASP A 246 10.66 10.16 -10.76
C ASP A 246 10.57 9.80 -9.27
N MET A 247 9.98 8.66 -8.91
CA MET A 247 9.87 8.22 -7.52
C MET A 247 11.26 7.95 -6.92
N ASP A 248 11.57 8.61 -5.80
CA ASP A 248 12.83 8.41 -5.10
C ASP A 248 12.81 7.13 -4.25
N LEU A 249 13.38 6.06 -4.82
CA LEU A 249 13.55 4.76 -4.17
C LEU A 249 14.45 4.83 -2.92
N ASN A 250 15.31 5.84 -2.83
CA ASN A 250 16.26 6.03 -1.74
C ASN A 250 15.81 7.12 -0.76
N SER A 251 14.54 7.52 -0.81
CA SER A 251 13.94 8.44 0.15
C SER A 251 14.15 7.97 1.59
N ILE A 252 14.42 8.89 2.50
CA ILE A 252 14.78 8.58 3.89
C ILE A 252 13.71 8.99 4.89
N ASP A 253 13.54 8.17 5.93
CA ASP A 253 12.71 8.54 7.07
C ASP A 253 13.45 9.42 8.10
N SER A 254 12.80 9.72 9.22
CA SER A 254 13.39 10.55 10.29
C SER A 254 14.64 9.95 10.95
N GLN A 255 14.94 8.66 10.72
CA GLN A 255 16.14 7.98 11.19
C GLN A 255 17.18 7.80 10.07
N GLY A 256 16.94 8.35 8.88
CA GLY A 256 17.82 8.19 7.72
C GLY A 256 17.61 6.86 6.99
N ARG A 257 16.55 6.11 7.28
CA ARG A 257 16.34 4.77 6.73
C ARG A 257 15.62 4.84 5.39
N THR A 258 16.11 4.10 4.42
CA THR A 258 15.44 3.89 3.12
C THR A 258 14.37 2.80 3.20
N PRO A 259 13.47 2.65 2.22
CA PRO A 259 12.53 1.52 2.16
C PRO A 259 13.23 0.17 2.25
N LEU A 260 14.42 0.05 1.67
CA LEU A 260 15.23 -1.17 1.72
C LEU A 260 15.70 -1.50 3.15
N HIS A 261 16.02 -0.49 3.98
CA HIS A 261 16.29 -0.70 5.40
C HIS A 261 15.05 -1.26 6.12
N ILE A 262 13.86 -0.71 5.82
CA ILE A 262 12.61 -1.17 6.44
C ILE A 262 12.30 -2.62 6.05
N ALA A 263 12.47 -2.97 4.77
CA ALA A 263 12.31 -4.34 4.30
C ALA A 263 13.32 -5.29 4.98
N ALA A 264 14.57 -4.86 5.12
CA ALA A 264 15.62 -5.62 5.80
C ALA A 264 15.39 -5.81 7.30
N ILE A 265 14.76 -4.84 7.99
CA ILE A 265 14.36 -4.97 9.39
C ILE A 265 13.33 -6.09 9.57
N HIS A 266 12.36 -6.18 8.66
CA HIS A 266 11.27 -7.17 8.76
C HIS A 266 11.60 -8.51 8.10
N GLY A 267 12.65 -8.54 7.26
CA GLY A 267 13.08 -9.75 6.56
C GLY A 267 12.28 -10.04 5.29
N HIS A 268 11.64 -9.03 4.71
CA HIS A 268 10.75 -9.14 3.56
C HIS A 268 11.57 -9.32 2.27
N VAL A 269 11.89 -10.58 1.96
CA VAL A 269 12.82 -10.95 0.88
C VAL A 269 12.29 -10.50 -0.49
N GLU A 270 10.99 -10.63 -0.74
CA GLU A 270 10.35 -10.27 -2.01
C GLU A 270 10.42 -8.77 -2.26
N VAL A 271 10.15 -7.96 -1.24
CA VAL A 271 10.33 -6.49 -1.28
C VAL A 271 11.80 -6.13 -1.52
N ILE A 272 12.75 -6.79 -0.84
CA ILE A 272 14.19 -6.54 -1.05
C ILE A 272 14.56 -6.83 -2.50
N GLN A 273 14.14 -7.97 -3.06
CA GLN A 273 14.41 -8.33 -4.45
C GLN A 273 13.78 -7.33 -5.42
N PHE A 274 12.54 -6.92 -5.17
CA PHE A 274 11.86 -5.91 -5.98
C PHE A 274 12.64 -4.59 -5.99
N LEU A 275 12.89 -4.00 -4.82
CA LEU A 275 13.62 -2.74 -4.68
C LEU A 275 14.99 -2.77 -5.36
N VAL A 276 15.73 -3.86 -5.19
CA VAL A 276 17.04 -4.05 -5.83
C VAL A 276 16.92 -4.16 -7.35
N SER A 277 15.91 -4.86 -7.85
CA SER A 277 15.68 -5.00 -9.30
C SER A 277 15.29 -3.69 -9.99
N VAL A 278 14.61 -2.79 -9.27
CA VAL A 278 14.27 -1.44 -9.76
C VAL A 278 15.44 -0.46 -9.57
N GLY A 279 16.54 -0.87 -8.92
CA GLY A 279 17.78 -0.10 -8.81
C GLY A 279 17.93 0.72 -7.53
N SER A 280 17.28 0.32 -6.43
CA SER A 280 17.52 0.91 -5.11
C SER A 280 18.96 0.71 -4.65
N ASP A 281 19.52 1.70 -3.96
CA ASP A 281 20.89 1.62 -3.44
C ASP A 281 20.94 0.72 -2.19
N THR A 282 21.68 -0.38 -2.30
CA THR A 282 21.85 -1.41 -1.27
C THR A 282 22.80 -1.03 -0.15
N ASP A 283 23.63 0.00 -0.37
CA ASP A 283 24.74 0.39 0.51
C ASP A 283 24.45 1.68 1.30
N MET A 284 23.24 2.25 1.17
CA MET A 284 22.82 3.45 1.89
C MET A 284 22.98 3.29 3.41
N LEU A 285 23.33 4.39 4.08
CA LEU A 285 23.55 4.44 5.52
C LEU A 285 22.46 5.25 6.21
N ASP A 286 21.94 4.71 7.31
CA ASP A 286 21.06 5.46 8.21
C ASP A 286 21.84 6.45 9.09
N THR A 287 21.13 7.18 9.96
CA THR A 287 21.74 8.15 10.88
C THR A 287 22.73 7.54 11.87
N GLN A 288 22.71 6.22 12.11
CA GLN A 288 23.63 5.48 12.95
C GLN A 288 24.75 4.79 12.16
N GLY A 289 24.81 4.99 10.84
CA GLY A 289 25.76 4.33 9.96
C GLY A 289 25.42 2.87 9.68
N TRP A 290 24.16 2.47 9.89
CA TRP A 290 23.70 1.12 9.58
C TRP A 290 23.30 1.03 8.11
N THR A 291 23.70 -0.06 7.45
CA THR A 291 23.20 -0.45 6.12
C THR A 291 21.98 -1.37 6.27
N PRO A 292 21.22 -1.65 5.20
CA PRO A 292 20.19 -2.69 5.20
C PRO A 292 20.73 -4.05 5.67
N LEU A 293 21.98 -4.39 5.29
CA LEU A 293 22.63 -5.63 5.72
C LEU A 293 22.82 -5.70 7.24
N HIS A 294 23.16 -4.59 7.90
CA HIS A 294 23.28 -4.54 9.36
C HIS A 294 21.94 -4.86 10.03
N PHE A 295 20.83 -4.31 9.53
CA PHE A 295 19.50 -4.61 10.07
C PHE A 295 19.10 -6.07 9.85
N ALA A 296 19.27 -6.60 8.63
CA ALA A 296 18.96 -7.99 8.34
C ALA A 296 19.79 -8.95 9.21
N ALA A 297 21.08 -8.65 9.41
CA ALA A 297 21.95 -9.45 10.24
C ALA A 297 21.60 -9.38 11.73
N HIS A 298 21.31 -8.18 12.23
CA HIS A 298 20.93 -7.94 13.62
C HIS A 298 19.58 -8.57 13.98
N GLN A 299 18.66 -8.74 13.02
CA GLN A 299 17.37 -9.41 13.22
C GLN A 299 17.40 -10.91 12.89
N GLY A 300 18.50 -11.42 12.33
CA GLY A 300 18.69 -12.85 12.06
C GLY A 300 18.08 -13.34 10.75
N HIS A 301 17.77 -12.45 9.81
CA HIS A 301 17.08 -12.77 8.56
C HIS A 301 18.05 -13.34 7.52
N VAL A 302 18.27 -14.66 7.57
CA VAL A 302 19.26 -15.38 6.74
C VAL A 302 19.07 -15.17 5.24
N GLU A 303 17.83 -15.28 4.76
CA GLU A 303 17.53 -15.14 3.33
C GLU A 303 17.71 -13.70 2.85
N ALA A 304 17.24 -12.72 3.63
CA ALA A 304 17.46 -11.30 3.35
C ALA A 304 18.96 -10.95 3.30
N VAL A 305 19.76 -11.46 4.24
CA VAL A 305 21.22 -11.32 4.23
C VAL A 305 21.82 -11.92 2.96
N GLY A 306 21.37 -13.10 2.54
CA GLY A 306 21.84 -13.75 1.31
C GLY A 306 21.54 -12.90 0.06
N VAL A 307 20.32 -12.39 -0.07
CA VAL A 307 19.93 -11.53 -1.19
C VAL A 307 20.71 -10.22 -1.19
N LEU A 308 20.85 -9.56 -0.04
CA LEU A 308 21.59 -8.31 0.08
C LEU A 308 23.07 -8.49 -0.28
N LEU A 309 23.72 -9.55 0.19
CA LEU A 309 25.13 -9.83 -0.14
C LEU A 309 25.35 -10.13 -1.63
N ASN A 310 24.39 -10.77 -2.30
CA ASN A 310 24.47 -11.00 -3.74
C ASN A 310 24.46 -9.69 -4.54
N HIS A 311 23.94 -8.60 -3.97
CA HIS A 311 23.78 -7.30 -4.62
C HIS A 311 24.58 -6.18 -3.94
N SER A 312 25.39 -6.50 -2.92
CA SER A 312 26.29 -5.56 -2.23
C SER A 312 27.57 -6.27 -1.76
N ASN A 313 28.67 -6.03 -2.46
CA ASN A 313 29.98 -6.55 -2.04
C ASN A 313 30.63 -5.69 -0.96
N PHE A 314 30.24 -4.42 -0.83
CA PHE A 314 30.84 -3.47 0.11
C PHE A 314 30.19 -3.53 1.51
N ALA A 315 28.86 -3.64 1.58
CA ALA A 315 28.09 -3.68 2.84
C ALA A 315 28.64 -4.65 3.91
N LYS A 316 29.27 -5.76 3.48
CA LYS A 316 29.79 -6.80 4.37
C LYS A 316 30.80 -6.29 5.40
N TYR A 317 31.62 -5.31 5.04
CA TYR A 317 32.73 -4.81 5.87
C TYR A 317 32.49 -3.39 6.41
N VAL A 318 31.33 -2.81 6.10
CA VAL A 318 30.94 -1.51 6.64
C VAL A 318 30.78 -1.63 8.15
N VAL A 319 31.18 -0.58 8.87
CA VAL A 319 31.04 -0.48 10.32
C VAL A 319 30.05 0.62 10.68
N THR A 320 29.22 0.35 11.66
CA THR A 320 28.30 1.35 12.22
C THR A 320 29.08 2.42 13.01
N LYS A 321 28.40 3.47 13.49
CA LYS A 321 28.99 4.44 14.43
C LYS A 321 29.49 3.80 15.73
N GLN A 322 29.01 2.61 16.08
CA GLN A 322 29.52 1.84 17.23
C GLN A 322 30.76 1.00 16.87
N GLY A 323 31.25 1.08 15.64
CA GLY A 323 32.39 0.32 15.14
C GLY A 323 32.08 -1.15 14.86
N LYS A 324 30.80 -1.52 14.74
CA LYS A 324 30.37 -2.92 14.57
C LYS A 324 30.04 -3.22 13.12
N THR A 325 30.49 -4.36 12.63
CA THR A 325 30.07 -4.95 11.34
C THR A 325 28.76 -5.73 11.47
N ALA A 326 28.11 -6.04 10.35
CA ALA A 326 26.93 -6.93 10.33
C ALA A 326 27.20 -8.30 10.99
N TYR A 327 28.43 -8.83 10.85
CA TYR A 327 28.84 -10.08 11.50
C TYR A 327 28.86 -9.97 13.02
N GLU A 328 29.45 -8.90 13.56
CA GLU A 328 29.51 -8.67 15.01
C GLU A 328 28.12 -8.46 15.61
N LEU A 329 27.23 -7.76 14.89
CA LEU A 329 25.82 -7.63 15.31
C LEU A 329 25.10 -8.98 15.33
N ALA A 330 25.35 -9.86 14.36
CA ALA A 330 24.80 -11.21 14.35
C ALA A 330 25.32 -12.04 15.55
N ILE A 331 26.59 -11.87 15.94
CA ILE A 331 27.15 -12.52 17.14
C ILE A 331 26.48 -12.00 18.41
N ASP A 332 26.36 -10.68 18.57
CA ASP A 332 25.77 -10.05 19.75
C ASP A 332 24.33 -10.54 20.01
N LYS A 333 23.61 -10.88 18.94
CA LYS A 333 22.23 -11.40 18.99
C LYS A 333 22.14 -12.93 18.96
N GLY A 334 23.26 -13.63 18.79
CA GLY A 334 23.33 -15.09 18.79
C GLY A 334 22.79 -15.75 17.50
N HIS A 335 22.80 -15.05 16.37
CA HIS A 335 22.31 -15.54 15.08
C HIS A 335 23.35 -16.41 14.36
N SER A 336 23.65 -17.59 14.91
CA SER A 336 24.70 -18.51 14.45
C SER A 336 24.61 -18.92 12.97
N LYS A 337 23.40 -19.00 12.41
CA LYS A 337 23.17 -19.31 10.99
C LYS A 337 23.80 -18.29 10.04
N LEU A 338 24.01 -17.06 10.50
CA LEU A 338 24.58 -15.98 9.69
C LEU A 338 26.11 -15.97 9.69
N TYR A 339 26.76 -16.67 10.63
CA TYR A 339 28.20 -16.55 10.82
C TYR A 339 28.98 -16.99 9.57
N ASP A 340 28.53 -18.10 8.96
CA ASP A 340 29.07 -18.63 7.71
C ASP A 340 28.99 -17.61 6.57
N VAL A 341 27.79 -17.07 6.36
CA VAL A 341 27.45 -16.18 5.24
C VAL A 341 28.17 -14.82 5.36
N LEU A 342 28.22 -14.26 6.57
CA LEU A 342 28.74 -12.92 6.81
C LEU A 342 30.25 -12.82 6.98
N GLN A 343 30.97 -13.88 7.37
CA GLN A 343 32.42 -13.77 7.56
C GLN A 343 33.14 -15.12 7.49
N LEU A 344 32.61 -16.15 8.16
CA LEU A 344 33.34 -17.39 8.38
C LEU A 344 33.65 -18.15 7.08
N GLY A 345 32.81 -18.02 6.05
CA GLY A 345 33.13 -18.56 4.72
C GLY A 345 34.41 -17.97 4.14
N ASP A 346 34.55 -16.64 4.09
CA ASP A 346 35.72 -15.98 3.50
C ASP A 346 37.01 -16.22 4.29
N THR A 347 36.91 -16.22 5.62
CA THR A 347 38.05 -16.52 6.49
C THR A 347 38.48 -17.97 6.33
N LEU A 348 37.54 -18.91 6.28
CA LEU A 348 37.82 -20.33 6.05
C LEU A 348 38.47 -20.56 4.67
N HIS A 349 37.98 -19.90 3.63
CA HIS A 349 38.56 -19.93 2.29
C HIS A 349 39.98 -19.36 2.24
N ARG A 350 40.23 -18.26 2.95
CA ARG A 350 41.55 -17.63 3.06
C ARG A 350 42.54 -18.50 3.83
N ALA A 351 42.10 -19.07 4.95
CA ALA A 351 42.89 -19.99 5.76
C ALA A 351 43.24 -21.25 4.97
N ALA A 352 42.28 -21.80 4.22
CA ALA A 352 42.50 -22.95 3.35
C ALA A 352 43.52 -22.68 2.23
N ARG A 353 43.51 -21.49 1.66
CA ARG A 353 44.51 -21.06 0.66
C ARG A 353 45.91 -20.89 1.27
N LYS A 354 46.01 -20.27 2.46
CA LYS A 354 47.28 -20.04 3.16
C LYS A 354 47.88 -21.31 3.74
N GLY A 355 47.06 -22.29 4.12
CA GLY A 355 47.48 -23.48 4.84
C GLY A 355 47.38 -23.34 6.37
N ASP A 356 46.62 -22.37 6.88
CA ASP A 356 46.52 -22.11 8.31
C ASP A 356 45.52 -23.06 8.99
N VAL A 357 46.05 -24.10 9.63
CA VAL A 357 45.23 -25.12 10.29
C VAL A 357 44.55 -24.59 11.56
N ALA A 358 45.16 -23.63 12.26
CA ALA A 358 44.62 -23.08 13.49
C ALA A 358 43.35 -22.25 13.20
N ASP A 359 43.43 -21.37 12.20
CA ASP A 359 42.29 -20.57 11.76
C ASP A 359 41.16 -21.44 11.21
N ILE A 360 41.47 -22.53 10.50
CA ILE A 360 40.43 -23.47 10.03
C ILE A 360 39.72 -24.14 11.19
N LYS A 361 40.45 -24.66 12.19
CA LYS A 361 39.84 -25.29 13.37
C LYS A 361 38.99 -24.29 14.14
N LYS A 362 39.45 -23.05 14.27
CA LYS A 362 38.70 -21.96 14.89
C LYS A 362 37.40 -21.66 14.12
N CYS A 363 37.47 -21.46 12.81
CA CYS A 363 36.29 -21.20 11.97
C CYS A 363 35.27 -22.35 12.05
N ILE A 364 35.73 -23.61 12.00
CA ILE A 364 34.85 -24.78 12.12
C ILE A 364 34.20 -24.85 13.51
N ALA A 365 34.95 -24.56 14.57
CA ALA A 365 34.41 -24.50 15.94
C ALA A 365 33.38 -23.37 16.12
N GLU A 366 33.56 -22.25 15.41
CA GLU A 366 32.62 -21.13 15.34
C GLU A 366 31.41 -21.42 14.43
N GLY A 367 31.34 -22.59 13.79
CA GLY A 367 30.19 -23.04 13.01
C GLY A 367 30.25 -22.76 11.50
N ALA A 368 31.44 -22.48 10.96
CA ALA A 368 31.64 -22.28 9.52
C ALA A 368 31.16 -23.49 8.70
N ASN A 369 30.52 -23.23 7.56
CA ASN A 369 30.13 -24.29 6.63
C ASN A 369 31.36 -24.75 5.87
N VAL A 370 31.84 -25.95 6.22
CA VAL A 370 32.99 -26.61 5.57
C VAL A 370 32.78 -26.80 4.06
N ASN A 371 31.53 -26.83 3.61
CA ASN A 371 31.14 -27.01 2.21
C ASN A 371 30.63 -25.72 1.54
N GLY A 372 30.77 -24.56 2.20
CA GLY A 372 30.39 -23.26 1.64
C GLY A 372 31.09 -23.00 0.31
N LYS A 373 30.39 -22.41 -0.65
CA LYS A 373 30.96 -22.03 -1.95
C LYS A 373 31.28 -20.54 -1.98
N ASP A 374 32.33 -20.14 -2.69
CA ASP A 374 32.56 -18.73 -3.01
C ASP A 374 31.97 -18.32 -4.36
N GLN A 375 32.34 -17.12 -4.79
CA GLN A 375 31.99 -16.49 -6.06
C GLN A 375 32.38 -17.31 -7.31
N ASN A 376 33.32 -18.25 -7.20
CA ASN A 376 33.75 -19.14 -8.28
C ASN A 376 33.11 -20.53 -8.15
N GLY A 377 32.25 -20.74 -7.16
CA GLY A 377 31.69 -22.04 -6.83
C GLY A 377 32.67 -22.96 -6.10
N TRP A 378 33.84 -22.45 -5.70
CA TRP A 378 34.87 -23.22 -5.01
C TRP A 378 34.48 -23.42 -3.56
N THR A 379 34.83 -24.57 -3.00
CA THR A 379 34.77 -24.84 -1.54
C THR A 379 36.15 -24.63 -0.89
N PRO A 380 36.28 -24.57 0.44
CA PRO A 380 37.59 -24.51 1.11
C PRO A 380 38.50 -25.66 0.66
N LEU A 381 37.92 -26.84 0.41
CA LEU A 381 38.64 -28.00 -0.09
C LEU A 381 39.24 -27.77 -1.49
N HIS A 382 38.55 -27.05 -2.40
CA HIS A 382 39.09 -26.67 -3.70
C HIS A 382 40.36 -25.82 -3.57
N ARG A 383 40.36 -24.82 -2.66
CA ARG A 383 41.54 -23.95 -2.44
C ARG A 383 42.71 -24.74 -1.88
N ALA A 384 42.43 -25.56 -0.86
CA ALA A 384 43.45 -26.38 -0.20
C ALA A 384 44.07 -27.38 -1.19
N ALA A 385 43.24 -27.98 -2.04
CA ALA A 385 43.66 -28.94 -3.06
C ALA A 385 44.51 -28.29 -4.16
N PHE A 386 44.04 -27.17 -4.72
CA PHE A 386 44.79 -26.41 -5.73
C PHE A 386 46.15 -25.89 -5.22
N LYS A 387 46.24 -25.55 -3.92
CA LYS A 387 47.48 -25.05 -3.29
C LYS A 387 48.33 -26.13 -2.63
N GLY A 388 47.94 -27.41 -2.66
CA GLY A 388 48.73 -28.50 -2.09
C GLY A 388 48.79 -28.54 -0.57
N ARG A 389 47.80 -28.01 0.16
CA ARG A 389 47.80 -27.91 1.62
C ARG A 389 47.33 -29.22 2.27
N VAL A 390 48.19 -30.22 2.35
CA VAL A 390 47.86 -31.59 2.80
C VAL A 390 47.21 -31.63 4.19
N GLU A 391 47.76 -30.90 5.17
CA GLU A 391 47.25 -30.88 6.55
C GLU A 391 45.86 -30.25 6.64
N VAL A 392 45.64 -29.18 5.87
CA VAL A 392 44.32 -28.54 5.76
C VAL A 392 43.31 -29.48 5.12
N VAL A 393 43.68 -30.17 4.04
CA VAL A 393 42.80 -31.15 3.36
C VAL A 393 42.37 -32.22 4.36
N LYS A 394 43.31 -32.78 5.13
CA LYS A 394 43.01 -33.76 6.18
C LYS A 394 42.01 -33.22 7.20
N VAL A 395 42.22 -31.99 7.69
CA VAL A 395 41.33 -31.37 8.68
C VAL A 395 39.94 -31.11 8.12
N LEU A 396 39.82 -30.62 6.89
CA LEU A 396 38.52 -30.37 6.23
C LEU A 396 37.76 -31.68 6.01
N VAL A 397 38.42 -32.73 5.49
CA VAL A 397 37.80 -34.04 5.25
C VAL A 397 37.33 -34.69 6.56
N ASN A 398 38.14 -34.63 7.62
CA ASN A 398 37.76 -35.12 8.95
C ASN A 398 36.56 -34.37 9.54
N ASN A 399 36.33 -33.12 9.11
CA ASN A 399 35.17 -32.30 9.51
C ASN A 399 34.04 -32.33 8.46
N ARG A 400 33.86 -33.47 7.77
CA ARG A 400 32.75 -33.73 6.83
C ARG A 400 32.74 -32.83 5.58
N ALA A 401 33.92 -32.42 5.08
CA ALA A 401 34.01 -31.85 3.74
C ALA A 401 33.61 -32.88 2.68
N LYS A 402 32.69 -32.50 1.78
CA LYS A 402 32.29 -33.31 0.63
C LYS A 402 33.37 -33.25 -0.43
N LEU A 403 33.82 -34.42 -0.88
CA LEU A 403 34.94 -34.57 -1.82
C LEU A 403 34.55 -34.27 -3.28
N ASP A 404 33.29 -34.51 -3.63
CA ASP A 404 32.82 -34.50 -5.03
C ASP A 404 31.98 -33.25 -5.38
N ILE A 405 32.08 -32.17 -4.60
CA ILE A 405 31.43 -30.91 -4.97
C ILE A 405 32.14 -30.37 -6.22
N VAL A 406 31.36 -29.98 -7.23
CA VAL A 406 31.88 -29.29 -8.41
C VAL A 406 31.74 -27.78 -8.30
N ASP A 407 32.70 -27.05 -8.85
CA ASP A 407 32.60 -25.61 -9.09
C ASP A 407 31.67 -25.27 -10.27
N TYR A 408 31.60 -24.00 -10.66
CA TYR A 408 30.75 -23.56 -11.78
C TYR A 408 31.25 -24.03 -13.17
N VAL A 409 32.49 -24.49 -13.26
CA VAL A 409 33.10 -25.02 -14.49
C VAL A 409 33.00 -26.55 -14.55
N GLY A 410 32.65 -27.20 -13.43
CA GLY A 410 32.53 -28.66 -13.31
C GLY A 410 33.75 -29.35 -12.71
N TYR A 411 34.72 -28.59 -12.17
CA TYR A 411 35.92 -29.13 -11.54
C TYR A 411 35.64 -29.55 -10.11
N THR A 412 36.16 -30.73 -9.72
CA THR A 412 36.20 -31.18 -8.33
C THR A 412 37.52 -30.76 -7.68
N PRO A 413 37.64 -30.81 -6.33
CA PRO A 413 38.91 -30.61 -5.65
C PRO A 413 40.01 -31.56 -6.16
N LEU A 414 39.66 -32.80 -6.53
CA LEU A 414 40.61 -33.76 -7.10
C LEU A 414 41.13 -33.31 -8.47
N HIS A 415 40.25 -32.79 -9.35
CA HIS A 415 40.68 -32.26 -10.64
C HIS A 415 41.70 -31.12 -10.47
N LEU A 416 41.42 -30.20 -9.55
CA LEU A 416 42.33 -29.08 -9.27
C LEU A 416 43.67 -29.52 -8.64
N ALA A 417 43.67 -30.55 -7.79
CA ALA A 417 44.91 -31.11 -7.24
C ALA A 417 45.78 -31.73 -8.34
N ILE A 418 45.17 -32.44 -9.29
CA ILE A 418 45.87 -33.07 -10.41
C ILE A 418 46.42 -31.99 -11.36
N GLU A 419 45.58 -31.01 -11.75
CA GLU A 419 45.98 -29.92 -12.64
C GLU A 419 47.13 -29.07 -12.05
N ALA A 420 47.11 -28.83 -10.74
CA ALA A 420 48.17 -28.11 -10.05
C ALA A 420 49.39 -28.97 -9.68
N GLY A 421 49.43 -30.26 -10.07
CA GLY A 421 50.55 -31.16 -9.82
C GLY A 421 50.73 -31.61 -8.35
N GLN A 422 49.69 -31.49 -7.53
CA GLN A 422 49.72 -31.76 -6.09
C GLN A 422 49.50 -33.24 -5.78
N LYS A 423 50.52 -34.07 -6.06
CA LYS A 423 50.45 -35.54 -5.97
C LYS A 423 49.97 -36.05 -4.61
N ASP A 424 50.51 -35.53 -3.51
CA ASP A 424 50.18 -36.00 -2.16
C ASP A 424 48.71 -35.74 -1.79
N VAL A 425 48.17 -34.59 -2.21
CA VAL A 425 46.76 -34.26 -2.01
C VAL A 425 45.86 -35.12 -2.89
N ALA A 426 46.22 -35.31 -4.17
CA ALA A 426 45.44 -36.14 -5.08
C ALA A 426 45.35 -37.59 -4.57
N MET A 427 46.48 -38.18 -4.17
CA MET A 427 46.53 -39.52 -3.58
C MET A 427 45.68 -39.62 -2.31
N TYR A 428 45.75 -38.61 -1.44
CA TYR A 428 44.94 -38.58 -0.22
C TYR A 428 43.44 -38.50 -0.52
N LEU A 429 43.01 -37.62 -1.45
CA LEU A 429 41.60 -37.49 -1.82
C LEU A 429 41.05 -38.78 -2.45
N ILE A 430 41.83 -39.45 -3.31
CA ILE A 430 41.47 -40.76 -3.88
C ILE A 430 41.33 -41.81 -2.78
N ALA A 431 42.26 -41.83 -1.82
CA ALA A 431 42.20 -42.76 -0.68
C ALA A 431 40.98 -42.53 0.21
N GLN A 432 40.47 -41.30 0.29
CA GLN A 432 39.23 -40.95 1.00
C GLN A 432 37.95 -41.19 0.18
N GLY A 433 38.08 -41.75 -1.03
CA GLY A 433 36.94 -42.13 -1.86
C GLY A 433 36.41 -41.03 -2.78
N ALA A 434 37.20 -39.99 -3.07
CA ALA A 434 36.84 -39.00 -4.09
C ALA A 434 36.67 -39.68 -5.46
N LYS A 435 35.57 -39.40 -6.16
CA LYS A 435 35.30 -40.01 -7.46
C LYS A 435 36.23 -39.43 -8.51
N ALA A 436 37.12 -40.26 -9.04
CA ALA A 436 37.93 -39.95 -10.22
C ALA A 436 37.04 -40.01 -11.47
N ASN A 437 36.13 -39.05 -11.65
CA ASN A 437 35.29 -39.00 -12.85
C ASN A 437 36.05 -38.29 -13.98
N LEU A 438 36.62 -39.07 -14.90
CA LEU A 438 37.30 -38.58 -16.10
C LEU A 438 36.27 -38.03 -17.12
N LYS A 439 35.81 -36.78 -16.94
CA LYS A 439 35.24 -35.88 -17.97
C LYS A 439 35.00 -34.50 -17.32
N SER A 440 35.46 -33.36 -17.85
CA SER A 440 35.62 -33.01 -19.25
C SER A 440 36.98 -32.36 -19.57
N PHE A 441 37.80 -33.03 -20.38
CA PHE A 441 38.53 -32.31 -21.42
C PHE A 441 37.47 -31.76 -22.39
N LYS A 442 36.97 -30.53 -22.15
CA LYS A 442 36.54 -29.73 -23.29
C LYS A 442 37.83 -29.44 -24.04
N ALA A 443 37.96 -30.02 -25.23
CA ALA A 443 38.96 -29.59 -26.19
C ALA A 443 38.92 -28.06 -26.21
N LYS A 444 40.00 -27.42 -25.73
CA LYS A 444 40.26 -26.04 -26.09
C LYS A 444 40.33 -26.06 -27.62
N GLU A 445 39.34 -25.47 -28.27
CA GLU A 445 39.62 -24.80 -29.52
C GLU A 445 40.84 -23.92 -29.26
N VAL A 446 41.86 -24.18 -30.05
CA VAL A 446 43.10 -23.43 -30.10
C VAL A 446 42.73 -21.98 -30.38
N VAL A 447 42.70 -21.15 -29.35
CA VAL A 447 42.96 -19.73 -29.50
C VAL A 447 44.30 -19.48 -28.85
N SER A 448 45.30 -19.40 -29.73
CA SER A 448 46.66 -18.98 -29.44
C SER A 448 46.62 -17.64 -28.73
N CYS A 449 47.04 -17.61 -27.45
CA CYS A 449 47.65 -16.45 -26.82
C CYS A 449 48.69 -16.98 -25.82
N ASP A 450 49.95 -16.73 -26.13
CA ASP A 450 51.14 -17.08 -25.36
C ASP A 450 51.04 -16.71 -23.88
N PHE A 451 51.37 -17.64 -22.98
CA PHE A 451 52.30 -17.39 -21.88
C PHE A 451 52.99 -18.71 -21.51
N GLY A 452 54.32 -18.67 -21.63
CA GLY A 452 55.19 -19.83 -21.54
C GLY A 452 55.18 -20.49 -20.17
N HIS A 453 55.10 -21.83 -20.22
CA HIS A 453 55.78 -22.84 -19.39
C HIS A 453 54.89 -24.07 -19.27
N LEU A 454 54.75 -24.81 -20.38
CA LEU A 454 54.15 -26.14 -20.39
C LEU A 454 55.29 -27.17 -20.32
N HIS A 455 55.58 -27.64 -19.11
CA HIS A 455 56.09 -29.00 -18.95
C HIS A 455 54.89 -29.95 -18.98
N THR A 456 54.66 -30.53 -20.15
CA THR A 456 53.77 -31.67 -20.32
C THR A 456 54.34 -32.89 -19.60
N TYR A 457 53.69 -33.33 -18.52
CA TYR A 457 53.84 -34.69 -18.01
C TYR A 457 52.51 -35.42 -18.19
N ASN A 458 52.50 -36.35 -19.14
CA ASN A 458 51.48 -37.40 -19.22
C ASN A 458 51.60 -38.31 -18.00
N PHE A 459 50.49 -38.64 -17.35
CA PHE A 459 50.41 -39.76 -16.42
C PHE A 459 49.21 -40.66 -16.77
N VAL A 460 49.52 -41.96 -16.85
CA VAL A 460 48.59 -43.10 -16.82
C VAL A 460 48.23 -43.41 -15.38
#